data_AF-A0A4S2M5K7-F1
#
_entry.id   AF-A0A4S2M5K7-F1
#
_cell.length_a   1.000
_cell.length_b   1.000
_cell.length_c   1.000
_cell.angle_alpha   90.00
_cell.angle_beta   90.00
_cell.angle_gamma   90.00
#
_symmetry.space_group_name_H-M   'P 1'
#
loop_
_entity.id
_entity.type
_entity.pdbx_description
1 polymer ?
#
loop_
_entity_poly.entity_id
_entity_poly.type
_entity_poly.pdbx_seq_one_letter_code
_entity_poly.pdbx_strand_id
1 'polypeptide(L)'
;MIGPKCIRLHHEDWMWAEIRCPDSAQQLVFDFSHESEMRLQDQKNLAAQFLYVMRTARLMRPYPFHLNLCGLLPGTNQYAFMEQAFGIETPGSSVKTLADIPWTISPNHYTVDFPLNDLSKPVIYLSPNAPRCFEPGEWDHTAVYVIGAVVDKSVRRPVTLAKARRAGVQCIRLPLERYFNWSPGSGKCLTLNCIHDVMATAKSTNGDWETALRSHVPKRLYMETNIYSRQVKKLLTRI
;
A
#
# COMPACT_ATOMS: atom_id res chain seq x y z
N MET A 1 23.58 -32.74 -3.75
CA MET A 1 22.30 -32.12 -3.35
C MET A 1 22.54 -30.63 -3.10
N ILE A 2 21.71 -29.76 -3.68
CA ILE A 2 21.81 -28.31 -3.45
C ILE A 2 21.28 -28.02 -2.04
N GLY A 3 22.03 -27.27 -1.23
CA GLY A 3 21.66 -27.00 0.15
C GLY A 3 20.44 -26.07 0.29
N PRO A 4 19.67 -26.14 1.39
CA PRO A 4 18.48 -25.29 1.62
C PRO A 4 18.76 -23.79 1.55
N LYS A 5 19.98 -23.37 1.87
CA LYS A 5 20.43 -21.97 1.75
C LYS A 5 20.54 -21.53 0.29
N CYS A 6 21.10 -22.38 -0.58
CA CYS A 6 21.24 -22.06 -2.00
C CYS A 6 19.88 -22.04 -2.71
N ILE A 7 18.95 -22.93 -2.32
CA ILE A 7 17.57 -22.92 -2.80
C ILE A 7 16.89 -21.59 -2.43
N ARG A 8 17.01 -21.16 -1.17
CA ARG A 8 16.46 -19.89 -0.69
C ARG A 8 17.03 -18.69 -1.44
N LEU A 9 18.35 -18.62 -1.60
CA LEU A 9 19.02 -17.54 -2.33
C LEU A 9 18.56 -17.47 -3.78
N HIS A 10 18.50 -18.61 -4.48
CA HIS A 10 18.01 -18.67 -5.84
C HIS A 10 16.55 -18.16 -5.97
N HIS A 11 15.68 -18.55 -5.04
CA HIS A 11 14.30 -18.03 -5.01
C HIS A 11 14.22 -16.54 -4.70
N GLU A 12 15.13 -16.00 -3.86
CA GLU A 12 15.22 -14.57 -3.60
C GLU A 12 15.75 -13.79 -4.80
N ASP A 13 16.72 -14.32 -5.54
CA ASP A 13 17.25 -13.69 -6.75
C ASP A 13 16.22 -13.65 -7.88
N TRP A 14 15.49 -14.75 -8.09
CA TRP A 14 14.40 -14.83 -9.07
C TRP A 14 13.27 -13.87 -8.74
N MET A 15 12.87 -13.84 -7.48
CA MET A 15 11.91 -12.86 -6.96
C MET A 15 12.37 -11.44 -7.23
N TRP A 16 13.63 -11.14 -6.90
CA TRP A 16 14.15 -9.81 -7.09
C TRP A 16 14.14 -9.43 -8.56
N ALA A 17 14.40 -10.37 -9.47
CA ALA A 17 14.25 -10.15 -10.91
C ALA A 17 12.79 -9.89 -11.31
N GLU A 18 11.83 -10.66 -10.80
CA GLU A 18 10.41 -10.52 -11.12
C GLU A 18 9.80 -9.23 -10.54
N ILE A 19 10.12 -8.89 -9.29
CA ILE A 19 9.75 -7.60 -8.69
C ILE A 19 10.38 -6.46 -9.47
N ARG A 20 11.62 -6.60 -9.97
CA ARG A 20 12.30 -5.54 -10.74
C ARG A 20 11.78 -5.38 -12.16
N CYS A 21 11.05 -6.34 -12.72
CA CYS A 21 10.56 -6.28 -14.10
C CYS A 21 9.21 -5.53 -14.14
N PRO A 22 9.17 -4.25 -14.57
CA PRO A 22 7.96 -3.44 -14.51
C PRO A 22 6.87 -3.94 -15.46
N ASP A 23 7.27 -4.65 -16.52
CA ASP A 23 6.34 -5.18 -17.53
C ASP A 23 5.64 -6.48 -17.09
N SER A 24 6.19 -7.20 -16.11
CA SER A 24 5.61 -8.47 -15.63
C SER A 24 4.81 -8.35 -14.33
N ALA A 25 4.88 -7.22 -13.64
CA ALA A 25 4.21 -7.01 -12.35
C ALA A 25 3.29 -5.79 -12.38
N GLN A 26 2.12 -5.94 -11.74
CA GLN A 26 1.19 -4.83 -11.58
C GLN A 26 1.85 -3.71 -10.75
N GLN A 27 1.65 -2.46 -11.17
CA GLN A 27 2.28 -1.29 -10.58
C GLN A 27 1.54 -0.84 -9.31
N LEU A 28 2.29 -0.66 -8.21
CA LEU A 28 1.81 -0.02 -6.99
C LEU A 28 2.73 1.16 -6.64
N VAL A 29 2.17 2.36 -6.69
CA VAL A 29 2.90 3.61 -6.46
C VAL A 29 2.67 4.08 -5.04
N PHE A 30 3.74 4.49 -4.39
CA PHE A 30 3.73 5.26 -3.16
C PHE A 30 4.11 6.72 -3.48
N ASP A 31 3.19 7.65 -3.23
CA ASP A 31 3.39 9.08 -3.43
C ASP A 31 4.06 9.71 -2.20
N PHE A 32 5.33 10.09 -2.31
CA PHE A 32 6.13 10.73 -1.24
C PHE A 32 5.98 12.25 -1.17
N SER A 33 5.10 12.86 -1.97
CA SER A 33 4.92 14.32 -1.99
C SER A 33 4.29 14.92 -0.72
N HIS A 34 4.15 14.16 0.37
CA HIS A 34 3.48 14.55 1.63
C HIS A 34 4.45 14.87 2.78
N GLU A 35 5.74 15.05 2.51
CA GLU A 35 6.73 15.38 3.55
C GLU A 35 6.29 16.56 4.44
N SER A 36 5.83 17.65 3.84
CA SER A 36 5.39 18.87 4.53
C SER A 36 4.16 18.68 5.43
N GLU A 37 3.41 17.59 5.25
CA GLU A 37 2.23 17.25 6.04
C GLU A 37 2.58 16.44 7.30
N MET A 38 3.85 16.02 7.46
CA MET A 38 4.29 15.14 8.54
C MET A 38 5.35 15.79 9.42
N ARG A 39 5.21 15.58 10.73
CA ARG A 39 6.30 15.80 11.69
C ARG A 39 7.44 14.81 11.41
N LEU A 40 8.67 15.16 11.81
CA LEU A 40 9.83 14.28 11.67
C LEU A 40 9.60 12.87 12.24
N GLN A 41 8.94 12.77 13.40
CA GLN A 41 8.62 11.46 14.00
C GLN A 41 7.64 10.65 13.13
N ASP A 42 6.69 11.29 12.45
CA ASP A 42 5.74 10.63 11.56
C ASP A 42 6.42 10.19 10.26
N GLN A 43 7.39 10.96 9.75
CA GLN A 43 8.26 10.55 8.64
C GLN A 43 9.15 9.35 9.01
N LYS A 44 9.72 9.33 10.22
CA LYS A 44 10.46 8.16 10.73
C LYS A 44 9.56 6.93 10.87
N ASN A 45 8.32 7.12 11.34
CA ASN A 45 7.33 6.04 11.42
C ASN A 45 6.93 5.53 10.02
N LEU A 46 6.88 6.40 9.01
CA LEU A 46 6.64 6.01 7.61
C LEU A 46 7.73 5.06 7.14
N ALA A 47 9.01 5.41 7.34
CA ALA A 47 10.13 4.55 6.97
C ALA A 47 10.07 3.18 7.67
N ALA A 48 9.70 3.14 8.95
CA ALA A 48 9.48 1.88 9.67
C ALA A 48 8.33 1.05 9.07
N GLN A 49 7.25 1.68 8.60
CA GLN A 49 6.15 0.97 7.92
C GLN A 49 6.61 0.34 6.60
N PHE A 50 7.54 0.97 5.87
CA PHE A 50 8.10 0.41 4.63
C PHE A 50 8.89 -0.87 4.85
N LEU A 51 9.49 -1.09 6.03
CA LEU A 51 10.12 -2.38 6.35
C LEU A 51 9.10 -3.52 6.34
N TYR A 52 7.88 -3.27 6.82
CA TYR A 52 6.79 -4.25 6.77
C TYR A 52 6.24 -4.43 5.36
N VAL A 53 6.08 -3.33 4.60
CA VAL A 53 5.70 -3.41 3.17
C VAL A 53 6.68 -4.30 2.40
N MET A 54 7.99 -4.04 2.53
CA MET A 54 9.02 -4.82 1.84
C MET A 54 9.02 -6.29 2.29
N ARG A 55 8.80 -6.55 3.58
CA ARG A 55 8.66 -7.92 4.08
C ARG A 55 7.51 -8.65 3.40
N THR A 56 6.33 -8.06 3.29
CA THR A 56 5.18 -8.71 2.64
C THR A 56 5.37 -8.81 1.13
N ALA A 57 5.86 -7.75 0.48
CA ALA A 57 6.08 -7.73 -0.98
C ALA A 57 6.99 -8.87 -1.44
N ARG A 58 8.03 -9.19 -0.65
CA ARG A 58 8.93 -10.33 -0.91
C ARG A 58 8.22 -11.70 -0.84
N LEU A 59 7.13 -11.80 -0.10
CA LEU A 59 6.37 -13.05 0.05
C LEU A 59 5.23 -13.17 -0.97
N MET A 60 4.94 -12.12 -1.76
CA MET A 60 3.88 -12.16 -2.76
C MET A 60 4.31 -13.03 -3.96
N ARG A 61 3.68 -14.20 -4.09
CA ARG A 61 3.87 -15.14 -5.21
C ARG A 61 2.54 -15.71 -5.70
N PRO A 62 2.44 -16.07 -7.00
CA PRO A 62 3.43 -15.81 -8.05
C PRO A 62 3.38 -14.37 -8.60
N TYR A 63 2.40 -13.55 -8.20
CA TYR A 63 2.17 -12.23 -8.81
C TYR A 63 2.44 -11.08 -7.82
N PRO A 64 3.70 -10.60 -7.66
CA PRO A 64 4.01 -9.45 -6.82
C PRO A 64 3.48 -8.13 -7.42
N PHE A 65 3.52 -7.06 -6.62
CA PHE A 65 3.49 -5.70 -7.16
C PHE A 65 4.91 -5.26 -7.52
N HIS A 66 5.04 -4.46 -8.58
CA HIS A 66 6.21 -3.59 -8.76
C HIS A 66 5.99 -2.33 -7.92
N LEU A 67 6.81 -2.13 -6.90
CA LEU A 67 6.69 -0.97 -6.01
C LEU A 67 7.42 0.23 -6.62
N ASN A 68 6.74 1.37 -6.71
CA ASN A 68 7.32 2.64 -7.13
C ASN A 68 7.27 3.67 -6.01
N LEU A 69 8.38 4.32 -5.72
CA LEU A 69 8.51 5.39 -4.73
C LEU A 69 8.66 6.71 -5.49
N CYS A 70 7.54 7.34 -5.84
CA CYS A 70 7.53 8.58 -6.62
C CYS A 70 7.57 9.80 -5.68
N GLY A 71 8.36 10.82 -6.04
CA GLY A 71 8.55 12.03 -5.26
C GLY A 71 9.45 11.85 -4.04
N LEU A 72 10.16 10.73 -3.93
CA LEU A 72 11.15 10.50 -2.87
C LEU A 72 12.47 11.17 -3.26
N LEU A 73 12.77 12.32 -2.67
CA LEU A 73 13.86 13.19 -3.09
C LEU A 73 15.12 13.04 -2.22
N PRO A 74 16.31 12.81 -2.81
CA PRO A 74 17.58 12.84 -2.07
C PRO A 74 17.77 14.16 -1.31
N GLY A 75 18.34 14.08 -0.11
CA GLY A 75 18.56 15.24 0.77
C GLY A 75 17.35 15.66 1.63
N THR A 76 16.19 15.02 1.46
CA THR A 76 15.04 15.21 2.36
C THR A 76 15.14 14.38 3.64
N ASN A 77 14.37 14.74 4.66
CA ASN A 77 14.31 13.96 5.90
C ASN A 77 13.70 12.57 5.65
N GLN A 78 12.69 12.48 4.78
CA GLN A 78 12.10 11.21 4.40
C GLN A 78 13.11 10.27 3.76
N TYR A 79 13.94 10.78 2.84
CA TYR A 79 14.98 10.00 2.19
C TYR A 79 16.00 9.47 3.20
N ALA A 80 16.50 10.35 4.09
CA ALA A 80 17.44 9.95 5.14
C ALA A 80 16.84 8.90 6.10
N PHE A 81 15.57 9.05 6.49
CA PHE A 81 14.92 8.05 7.34
C PHE A 81 14.69 6.71 6.64
N MET A 82 14.46 6.71 5.33
CA MET A 82 14.43 5.48 4.53
C MET A 82 15.81 4.82 4.51
N GLU A 83 16.89 5.57 4.25
CA GLU A 83 18.26 5.04 4.29
C GLU A 83 18.60 4.43 5.65
N GLN A 84 18.24 5.12 6.73
CA GLN A 84 18.42 4.62 8.09
C GLN A 84 17.62 3.33 8.33
N ALA A 85 16.34 3.29 7.96
CA ALA A 85 15.48 2.14 8.20
C ALA A 85 15.97 0.89 7.47
N PHE A 86 16.46 1.05 6.25
CA PHE A 86 17.00 -0.05 5.43
C PHE A 86 18.48 -0.33 5.68
N GLY A 87 19.09 0.31 6.68
CA GLY A 87 20.44 0.02 7.14
C GLY A 87 21.54 0.37 6.13
N ILE A 88 21.31 1.36 5.26
CA ILE A 88 22.26 1.76 4.22
C ILE A 88 23.60 2.21 4.84
N GLU A 89 23.53 2.97 5.92
CA GLU A 89 24.72 3.47 6.64
C GLU A 89 25.29 2.46 7.66
N THR A 90 24.71 1.27 7.77
CA THR A 90 25.16 0.28 8.77
C THR A 90 26.45 -0.41 8.30
N PRO A 91 27.52 -0.46 9.11
CA PRO A 91 28.74 -1.17 8.77
C PRO A 91 28.47 -2.62 8.40
N GLY A 92 28.95 -3.04 7.22
CA GLY A 92 28.73 -4.40 6.71
C GLY A 92 27.39 -4.63 6.00
N SER A 93 26.56 -3.60 5.81
CA SER A 93 25.32 -3.72 5.02
C SER A 93 25.61 -4.15 3.58
N SER A 94 24.83 -5.10 3.09
CA SER A 94 24.84 -5.53 1.68
C SER A 94 24.12 -4.55 0.76
N VAL A 95 23.29 -3.67 1.32
CA VAL A 95 22.54 -2.64 0.59
C VAL A 95 23.30 -1.32 0.73
N LYS A 96 23.76 -0.75 -0.40
CA LYS A 96 24.61 0.45 -0.43
C LYS A 96 23.83 1.71 -0.75
N THR A 97 22.72 1.57 -1.46
CA THR A 97 21.81 2.67 -1.79
C THR A 97 20.38 2.17 -1.72
N LEU A 98 19.41 3.10 -1.60
CA LEU A 98 18.00 2.72 -1.71
C LEU A 98 17.65 2.11 -3.08
N ALA A 99 18.45 2.36 -4.13
CA ALA A 99 18.23 1.77 -5.45
C ALA A 99 18.61 0.27 -5.52
N ASP A 100 19.34 -0.26 -4.54
CA ASP A 100 19.68 -1.69 -4.48
C ASP A 100 18.50 -2.56 -4.01
N ILE A 101 17.45 -1.93 -3.48
CA ILE A 101 16.24 -2.58 -2.98
C ILE A 101 15.27 -2.80 -4.16
N PRO A 102 14.51 -3.92 -4.20
CA PRO A 102 13.65 -4.25 -5.34
C PRO A 102 12.37 -3.38 -5.40
N TRP A 103 12.54 -2.11 -5.73
CA TRP A 103 11.53 -1.13 -6.07
C TRP A 103 12.13 -0.16 -7.10
N THR A 104 11.31 0.71 -7.67
CA THR A 104 11.79 1.82 -8.49
C THR A 104 11.62 3.13 -7.72
N ILE A 105 12.68 3.95 -7.65
CA ILE A 105 12.61 5.29 -7.07
C ILE A 105 12.55 6.29 -8.21
N SER A 106 11.61 7.22 -8.12
CA SER A 106 11.52 8.35 -9.04
C SER A 106 11.43 9.66 -8.26
N PRO A 107 12.24 10.68 -8.60
CA PRO A 107 12.11 12.00 -8.00
C PRO A 107 10.87 12.76 -8.51
N ASN A 108 10.20 12.27 -9.56
CA ASN A 108 9.09 12.96 -10.19
C ASN A 108 7.78 12.78 -9.43
N HIS A 109 6.83 13.68 -9.68
CA HIS A 109 5.43 13.40 -9.35
C HIS A 109 4.95 12.20 -10.17
N TYR A 110 4.17 11.29 -9.56
CA TYR A 110 3.79 10.01 -10.18
C TYR A 110 3.06 10.16 -11.53
N THR A 111 2.40 11.29 -11.80
CA THR A 111 1.75 11.54 -13.10
C THR A 111 2.71 11.76 -14.25
N VAL A 112 4.00 11.97 -13.98
CA VAL A 112 5.05 12.05 -15.01
C VAL A 112 5.43 10.65 -15.47
N ASP A 113 5.64 9.74 -14.52
CA ASP A 113 6.05 8.36 -14.81
C ASP A 113 4.85 7.48 -15.21
N PHE A 114 3.64 7.84 -14.76
CA PHE A 114 2.37 7.18 -15.07
C PHE A 114 1.37 8.20 -15.63
N PRO A 115 1.38 8.44 -16.95
CA PRO A 115 0.50 9.41 -17.60
C PRO A 115 -0.99 9.06 -17.46
N LEU A 116 -1.81 10.04 -17.07
CA LEU A 116 -3.25 9.85 -16.82
C LEU A 116 -4.09 9.62 -18.09
N ASN A 117 -3.52 9.92 -19.26
CA ASN A 117 -4.18 9.74 -20.56
C ASN A 117 -3.92 8.36 -21.18
N ASP A 118 -3.07 7.53 -20.57
CA ASP A 118 -2.92 6.13 -20.97
C ASP A 118 -4.07 5.28 -20.41
N LEU A 119 -5.10 5.08 -21.23
CA LEU A 119 -6.28 4.31 -20.84
C LEU A 119 -6.01 2.80 -20.68
N SER A 120 -4.86 2.30 -21.17
CA SER A 120 -4.47 0.90 -20.99
C SER A 120 -3.92 0.61 -19.58
N LYS A 121 -3.53 1.68 -18.85
CA LYS A 121 -2.98 1.62 -17.49
C LYS A 121 -3.59 2.73 -16.63
N PRO A 122 -4.90 2.66 -16.34
CA PRO A 122 -5.58 3.74 -15.61
C PRO A 122 -4.93 3.95 -14.23
N VAL A 123 -4.67 5.21 -13.88
CA VAL A 123 -4.07 5.59 -12.60
C VAL A 123 -5.18 5.89 -11.59
N ILE A 124 -5.19 5.15 -10.47
CA ILE A 124 -6.25 5.21 -9.46
C ILE A 124 -5.62 5.49 -8.09
N TYR A 125 -5.99 6.62 -7.49
CA TYR A 125 -5.46 7.03 -6.19
C TYR A 125 -6.35 6.53 -5.03
N LEU A 126 -5.76 5.81 -4.08
CA LEU A 126 -6.42 5.39 -2.85
C LEU A 126 -6.45 6.53 -1.83
N SER A 127 -7.66 6.95 -1.44
CA SER A 127 -7.86 7.93 -0.37
C SER A 127 -9.06 7.56 0.48
N PRO A 128 -8.97 7.58 1.82
CA PRO A 128 -10.09 7.24 2.70
C PRO A 128 -11.29 8.18 2.53
N ASN A 129 -11.07 9.39 2.00
CA ASN A 129 -12.09 10.40 1.79
C ASN A 129 -12.70 10.39 0.38
N ALA A 130 -12.32 9.43 -0.48
CA ALA A 130 -12.88 9.34 -1.83
C ALA A 130 -14.40 9.11 -1.81
N PRO A 131 -15.15 9.69 -2.75
CA PRO A 131 -16.61 9.60 -2.75
C PRO A 131 -17.11 8.17 -3.00
N ARG A 132 -16.44 7.43 -3.89
CA ARG A 132 -16.74 6.02 -4.20
C ARG A 132 -15.77 5.07 -3.48
N CYS A 133 -16.24 3.88 -3.14
CA CYS A 133 -15.40 2.76 -2.69
C CYS A 133 -15.37 1.64 -3.72
N PHE A 134 -14.50 0.65 -3.52
CA PHE A 134 -14.53 -0.58 -4.33
C PHE A 134 -15.84 -1.35 -4.14
N GLU A 135 -16.38 -1.87 -5.24
CA GLU A 135 -17.47 -2.84 -5.26
C GLU A 135 -16.97 -4.28 -5.02
N PRO A 136 -17.82 -5.23 -4.56
CA PRO A 136 -17.40 -6.60 -4.35
C PRO A 136 -16.93 -7.22 -5.69
N GLY A 137 -15.73 -7.80 -5.73
CA GLY A 137 -15.14 -8.31 -6.97
C GLY A 137 -14.57 -7.24 -7.90
N GLU A 138 -14.59 -5.96 -7.51
CA GLU A 138 -13.93 -4.90 -8.28
C GLU A 138 -12.41 -4.96 -8.03
N TRP A 139 -11.67 -5.39 -9.05
CA TRP A 139 -10.23 -5.26 -9.14
C TRP A 139 -9.81 -5.14 -10.61
N ASP A 140 -9.09 -4.07 -10.93
CA ASP A 140 -8.43 -3.91 -12.23
C ASP A 140 -6.95 -4.30 -12.11
N HIS A 141 -6.52 -5.30 -12.88
CA HIS A 141 -5.14 -5.79 -12.94
C HIS A 141 -4.23 -4.95 -13.84
N THR A 142 -4.80 -4.11 -14.71
CA THR A 142 -4.09 -3.19 -15.59
C THR A 142 -3.85 -1.83 -14.94
N ALA A 143 -4.68 -1.49 -13.94
CA ALA A 143 -4.58 -0.23 -13.22
C ALA A 143 -3.26 -0.08 -12.44
N VAL A 144 -2.78 1.16 -12.41
CA VAL A 144 -1.72 1.64 -11.51
C VAL A 144 -2.38 2.22 -10.27
N TYR A 145 -2.26 1.53 -9.14
CA TYR A 145 -2.80 2.05 -7.89
C TYR A 145 -1.78 2.94 -7.19
N VAL A 146 -2.24 4.08 -6.66
CA VAL A 146 -1.41 5.05 -5.93
C VAL A 146 -1.85 5.11 -4.46
N ILE A 147 -0.90 5.01 -3.53
CA ILE A 147 -1.10 5.17 -2.09
C ILE A 147 -0.27 6.37 -1.63
N GLY A 148 -0.85 7.28 -0.85
CA GLY A 148 -0.08 8.35 -0.23
C GLY A 148 0.89 7.81 0.81
N ALA A 149 2.20 8.07 0.67
CA ALA A 149 3.21 7.76 1.66
C ALA A 149 3.16 8.81 2.79
N VAL A 150 2.12 8.70 3.63
CA VAL A 150 1.83 9.65 4.71
C VAL A 150 1.40 8.91 5.97
N VAL A 151 1.91 9.34 7.12
CA VAL A 151 1.48 8.91 8.45
C VAL A 151 0.70 10.05 9.08
N ASP A 152 -0.62 9.87 9.16
CA ASP A 152 -1.59 10.95 9.38
C ASP A 152 -2.03 11.11 10.86
N LYS A 153 -1.28 10.55 11.83
CA LYS A 153 -1.66 10.54 13.26
C LYS A 153 -2.07 11.91 13.82
N SER A 154 -1.59 12.99 13.20
CA SER A 154 -1.89 14.38 13.56
C SER A 154 -2.58 15.19 12.45
N VAL A 155 -2.78 14.62 11.26
CA VAL A 155 -3.34 15.31 10.09
C VAL A 155 -4.87 15.26 10.15
N ARG A 156 -5.49 16.42 10.40
CA ARG A 156 -6.96 16.53 10.54
C ARG A 156 -7.71 16.80 9.23
N ARG A 157 -6.99 16.91 8.10
CA ARG A 157 -7.53 17.33 6.80
C ARG A 157 -7.36 16.22 5.76
N PRO A 158 -8.24 16.11 4.74
CA PRO A 158 -8.19 15.08 3.71
C PRO A 158 -7.08 15.36 2.66
N VAL A 159 -5.81 15.35 3.09
CA VAL A 159 -4.66 15.82 2.30
C VAL A 159 -4.44 15.00 1.03
N THR A 160 -4.61 13.68 1.10
CA THR A 160 -4.43 12.77 -0.04
C THR A 160 -5.51 12.99 -1.11
N LEU A 161 -6.78 13.10 -0.71
CA LEU A 161 -7.87 13.40 -1.63
C LEU A 161 -7.68 14.76 -2.31
N ALA A 162 -7.30 15.78 -1.53
CA ALA A 162 -7.11 17.12 -2.05
C ALA A 162 -5.99 17.18 -3.09
N LYS A 163 -4.85 16.51 -2.83
CA LYS A 163 -3.73 16.43 -3.79
C LYS A 163 -4.10 15.63 -5.04
N ALA A 164 -4.69 14.45 -4.89
CA ALA A 164 -5.10 13.61 -6.01
C ALA A 164 -6.13 14.32 -6.93
N ARG A 165 -7.11 15.03 -6.35
CA ARG A 165 -8.07 15.83 -7.12
C ARG A 165 -7.42 16.98 -7.88
N ARG A 166 -6.44 17.68 -7.28
CA ARG A 166 -5.68 18.73 -7.98
C ARG A 166 -4.88 18.18 -9.15
N ALA A 167 -4.40 16.95 -9.04
CA ALA A 167 -3.72 16.25 -10.13
C ALA A 167 -4.67 15.66 -11.18
N GLY A 168 -6.00 15.77 -11.01
CA GLY A 168 -6.99 15.22 -11.94
C GLY A 168 -7.15 13.70 -11.89
N VAL A 169 -6.68 13.06 -10.82
CA VAL A 169 -6.64 11.59 -10.71
C VAL A 169 -7.94 11.05 -10.11
N GLN A 170 -8.44 9.95 -10.68
CA GLN A 170 -9.58 9.25 -10.09
C GLN A 170 -9.23 8.73 -8.70
N CYS A 171 -10.11 8.97 -7.74
CA CYS A 171 -9.91 8.53 -6.36
C CYS A 171 -10.90 7.43 -5.98
N ILE A 172 -10.42 6.45 -5.21
CA ILE A 172 -11.23 5.38 -4.62
C ILE A 172 -10.86 5.16 -3.16
N ARG A 173 -11.79 4.70 -2.34
CA ARG A 173 -11.52 4.28 -0.96
C ARG A 173 -11.74 2.79 -0.77
N LEU A 174 -11.09 2.22 0.23
CA LEU A 174 -11.38 0.86 0.67
C LEU A 174 -12.85 0.75 1.15
N PRO A 175 -13.56 -0.36 0.90
CA PRO A 175 -14.98 -0.54 1.24
C PRO A 175 -15.20 -0.87 2.73
N LEU A 176 -14.51 -0.16 3.61
CA LEU A 176 -14.47 -0.35 5.06
C LEU A 176 -15.86 -0.43 5.73
N GLU A 177 -16.75 0.52 5.41
CA GLU A 177 -18.10 0.60 5.98
C GLU A 177 -18.99 -0.59 5.61
N ARG A 178 -18.68 -1.31 4.52
CA ARG A 178 -19.46 -2.46 4.09
C ARG A 178 -19.22 -3.69 4.99
N TYR A 179 -18.01 -3.82 5.54
CA TYR A 179 -17.56 -5.07 6.17
C TYR A 179 -17.38 -4.97 7.69
N PHE A 180 -17.29 -3.76 8.26
CA PHE A 180 -17.01 -3.54 9.67
C PHE A 180 -18.04 -2.65 10.37
N ASN A 181 -18.38 -3.05 11.60
CA ASN A 181 -19.00 -2.18 12.58
C ASN A 181 -17.90 -1.61 13.47
N TRP A 182 -17.56 -0.34 13.28
CA TRP A 182 -16.44 0.31 13.95
C TRP A 182 -16.69 0.48 15.45
N SER A 183 -15.66 0.23 16.25
CA SER A 183 -15.73 0.49 17.70
C SER A 183 -15.86 2.01 17.95
N PRO A 184 -16.66 2.45 18.94
CA PRO A 184 -16.76 3.86 19.28
C PRO A 184 -15.38 4.48 19.55
N GLY A 185 -15.10 5.64 18.94
CA GLY A 185 -13.80 6.33 19.09
C GLY A 185 -12.62 5.71 18.33
N SER A 186 -12.83 4.60 17.59
CA SER A 186 -11.79 4.01 16.75
C SER A 186 -11.51 4.89 15.53
N GLY A 187 -10.26 5.34 15.39
CA GLY A 187 -9.81 6.02 14.18
C GLY A 187 -9.79 5.07 12.99
N LYS A 188 -10.40 5.48 11.86
CA LYS A 188 -10.40 4.73 10.59
C LYS A 188 -9.12 4.92 9.78
N CYS A 189 -8.01 5.20 10.46
CA CYS A 189 -6.71 5.29 9.84
C CYS A 189 -6.04 3.91 9.83
N LEU A 190 -5.76 3.42 8.64
CA LEU A 190 -4.95 2.22 8.44
C LEU A 190 -3.51 2.64 8.15
N THR A 191 -2.55 1.88 8.69
CA THR A 191 -1.14 2.07 8.35
C THR A 191 -0.87 1.71 6.90
N LEU A 192 0.20 2.26 6.32
CA LEU A 192 0.60 2.02 4.94
C LEU A 192 0.79 0.52 4.66
N ASN A 193 1.45 -0.19 5.58
CA ASN A 193 1.63 -1.64 5.46
C ASN A 193 0.31 -2.40 5.51
N CYS A 194 -0.67 -1.97 6.32
CA CYS A 194 -2.00 -2.58 6.33
C CYS A 194 -2.72 -2.37 4.99
N ILE A 195 -2.65 -1.17 4.41
CA ILE A 195 -3.23 -0.89 3.08
C ILE A 195 -2.55 -1.75 2.02
N HIS A 196 -1.22 -1.84 2.04
CA HIS A 196 -0.46 -2.72 1.15
C HIS A 196 -0.92 -4.18 1.25
N ASP A 197 -1.06 -4.72 2.47
CA ASP A 197 -1.43 -6.13 2.67
C ASP A 197 -2.88 -6.42 2.25
N VAL A 198 -3.79 -5.45 2.46
CA VAL A 198 -5.16 -5.48 1.92
C VAL A 198 -5.13 -5.51 0.39
N MET A 199 -4.39 -4.60 -0.24
CA MET A 199 -4.24 -4.53 -1.70
C MET A 199 -3.65 -5.82 -2.28
N ALA A 200 -2.63 -6.38 -1.62
CA ALA A 200 -1.99 -7.64 -2.01
C ALA A 200 -2.98 -8.81 -2.00
N THR A 201 -3.84 -8.88 -0.98
CA THR A 201 -4.85 -9.92 -0.87
C THR A 201 -5.97 -9.70 -1.88
N ALA A 202 -6.46 -8.46 -2.04
CA ALA A 202 -7.49 -8.13 -3.03
C ALA A 202 -7.02 -8.45 -4.45
N LYS A 203 -5.74 -8.20 -4.78
CA LYS A 203 -5.13 -8.60 -6.05
C LYS A 203 -5.18 -10.11 -6.25
N SER A 204 -4.71 -10.89 -5.28
CA SER A 204 -4.61 -12.35 -5.42
C SER A 204 -5.97 -13.05 -5.44
N THR A 205 -7.01 -12.42 -4.88
CA THR A 205 -8.37 -12.96 -4.81
C THR A 205 -9.34 -12.33 -5.81
N ASN A 206 -8.85 -11.51 -6.75
CA ASN A 206 -9.69 -10.80 -7.74
C ASN A 206 -10.81 -9.97 -7.08
N GLY A 207 -10.46 -9.16 -6.09
CA GLY A 207 -11.38 -8.23 -5.44
C GLY A 207 -12.25 -8.84 -4.35
N ASP A 208 -11.83 -9.94 -3.70
CA ASP A 208 -12.46 -10.37 -2.43
C ASP A 208 -12.07 -9.43 -1.29
N TRP A 209 -12.79 -8.32 -1.22
CA TRP A 209 -12.59 -7.28 -0.22
C TRP A 209 -12.96 -7.72 1.20
N GLU A 210 -13.85 -8.71 1.39
CA GLU A 210 -14.15 -9.18 2.74
C GLU A 210 -12.95 -9.93 3.31
N THR A 211 -12.39 -10.86 2.55
CA THR A 211 -11.19 -11.61 2.95
C THR A 211 -9.99 -10.67 3.12
N ALA A 212 -9.75 -9.78 2.16
CA ALA A 212 -8.64 -8.85 2.21
C ALA A 212 -8.70 -7.95 3.45
N LEU A 213 -9.87 -7.38 3.74
CA LEU A 213 -10.04 -6.49 4.87
C LEU A 213 -10.00 -7.25 6.21
N ARG A 214 -10.70 -8.37 6.35
CA ARG A 214 -10.75 -9.14 7.61
C ARG A 214 -9.40 -9.74 8.01
N SER A 215 -8.53 -10.02 7.04
CA SER A 215 -7.22 -10.59 7.31
C SER A 215 -6.23 -9.58 7.88
N HIS A 216 -6.36 -8.31 7.48
CA HIS A 216 -5.30 -7.31 7.71
C HIS A 216 -5.73 -6.09 8.53
N VAL A 217 -7.02 -5.76 8.58
CA VAL A 217 -7.51 -4.66 9.43
C VAL A 217 -7.43 -5.10 10.90
N PRO A 218 -6.75 -4.35 11.79
CA PRO A 218 -6.59 -4.76 13.18
C PRO A 218 -7.94 -4.94 13.89
N LYS A 219 -8.15 -6.12 14.49
CA LYS A 219 -9.39 -6.47 15.22
C LYS A 219 -9.84 -5.44 16.25
N ARG A 220 -8.88 -4.77 16.92
CA ARG A 220 -9.17 -3.71 17.91
C ARG A 220 -9.98 -2.53 17.35
N LEU A 221 -10.02 -2.36 16.03
CA LEU A 221 -10.69 -1.21 15.40
C LEU A 221 -12.20 -1.42 15.20
N TYR A 222 -12.69 -2.65 15.27
CA TYR A 222 -14.08 -2.99 14.98
C TYR A 222 -14.64 -4.00 15.99
N MET A 223 -15.96 -3.99 16.13
CA MET A 223 -16.68 -4.97 16.95
C MET A 223 -16.84 -6.27 16.15
N GLU A 224 -16.41 -7.39 16.72
CA GLU A 224 -16.71 -8.70 16.12
C GLU A 224 -18.22 -8.90 16.14
N THR A 225 -18.82 -8.96 14.95
CA THR A 225 -20.25 -9.24 14.83
C THR A 225 -20.41 -10.74 14.99
N ASN A 226 -20.91 -11.19 16.15
CA ASN A 226 -21.16 -12.60 16.42
C ASN A 226 -22.03 -13.17 15.29
N ILE A 227 -21.64 -14.29 14.67
CA ILE A 227 -22.21 -14.80 13.41
C ILE A 227 -23.76 -14.91 13.49
N TYR A 228 -24.28 -15.23 14.68
CA TYR A 228 -25.70 -15.25 15.02
C TYR A 228 -26.43 -13.93 14.73
N SER A 229 -25.83 -12.80 15.07
CA SER A 229 -26.43 -11.47 14.87
C SER A 229 -26.53 -11.04 13.40
N ARG A 230 -25.65 -11.58 12.52
CA ARG A 230 -25.73 -11.36 11.06
C ARG A 230 -26.87 -12.16 10.43
N GLN A 231 -27.08 -13.41 10.85
CA GLN A 231 -28.19 -14.25 10.37
C GLN A 231 -29.55 -13.68 10.81
N VAL A 232 -29.67 -13.23 12.06
CA VAL A 232 -30.89 -12.59 12.58
C VAL A 232 -31.19 -11.29 11.83
N LYS A 233 -30.20 -10.42 11.58
CA LYS A 233 -30.41 -9.20 10.77
C LYS A 233 -30.84 -9.49 9.33
N LYS A 234 -30.30 -10.54 8.69
CA LYS A 234 -30.72 -10.96 7.34
C LYS A 234 -32.15 -11.51 7.31
N LEU A 235 -32.62 -12.14 8.39
CA LEU A 235 -34.00 -12.59 8.51
C LEU A 235 -34.97 -11.41 8.69
N LEU A 236 -34.61 -10.45 9.55
CA LEU A 236 -35.46 -9.30 9.89
C LEU A 236 -35.59 -8.26 8.78
N THR A 237 -34.69 -8.26 7.79
CA THR A 237 -34.73 -7.34 6.63
C THR A 237 -35.44 -7.94 5.41
N ARG A 238 -35.98 -9.17 5.53
CA ARG A 238 -36.78 -9.86 4.51
C ARG A 238 -38.29 -9.89 4.83
N ILE A 239 -38.71 -9.19 5.88
CA ILE A 239 -40.10 -8.94 6.26
C ILE A 239 -40.40 -7.48 5.94
#